data_AF-A0A1A7MF52-F1
#
_entry.id   AF-A0A1A7MF52-F1
#
_cell.length_a   1.000
_cell.length_b   1.000
_cell.length_c   1.000
_cell.angle_alpha   90.00
_cell.angle_beta   90.00
_cell.angle_gamma   90.00
#
_symmetry.space_group_name_H-M   'P 1'
#
loop_
_entity.id
_entity.type
_entity.pdbx_description
1 polymer ?
#
loop_
_entity_poly.entity_id
_entity_poly.type
_entity_poly.pdbx_seq_one_letter_code
_entity_poly.pdbx_strand_id
1 'polypeptide(L)'
;MAVGALEPQFFAQLLKGLDIEAADLPGPRENRTTWPALRQLFTTRFKSKSRAEWEKIFDDTDACCTPVLTQVELENNGYDQRPIVTLKDSPSKAISEAEADTRPAHEGQGIGVEGSGWESKGLAPGIGGEEVLARWMGWKRGRQYDLVDGGLVRLKAGSKL
;
A
#
# COMPACT_ATOMS: atom_id res chain seq x y z
N MET A 1 -10.64 -6.09 3.87
CA MET A 1 -11.08 -6.91 2.74
C MET A 1 -11.05 -6.05 1.49
N ALA A 2 -10.65 -6.62 0.36
CA ALA A 2 -10.82 -6.05 -0.98
C ALA A 2 -11.94 -6.83 -1.69
N VAL A 3 -12.79 -6.13 -2.45
CA VAL A 3 -13.98 -6.72 -3.07
C VAL A 3 -14.02 -6.36 -4.55
N GLY A 4 -14.20 -7.37 -5.40
CA GLY A 4 -14.28 -7.26 -6.86
C GLY A 4 -15.48 -7.97 -7.48
N ALA A 5 -16.56 -8.21 -6.72
CA ALA A 5 -17.74 -8.95 -7.16
C ALA A 5 -18.64 -8.17 -8.12
N LEU A 6 -18.19 -7.97 -9.36
CA LEU A 6 -18.93 -7.23 -10.39
C LEU A 6 -19.99 -8.08 -11.08
N GLU A 7 -19.72 -9.38 -11.24
CA GLU A 7 -20.63 -10.34 -11.85
C GLU A 7 -21.75 -10.74 -10.88
N PRO A 8 -23.00 -10.92 -11.36
CA PRO A 8 -24.16 -11.17 -10.49
C PRO A 8 -24.00 -12.37 -9.55
N GLN A 9 -23.41 -13.47 -10.05
CA GLN A 9 -23.22 -14.69 -9.27
C GLN A 9 -22.22 -14.49 -8.11
N PHE A 10 -21.14 -13.75 -8.33
CA PHE A 10 -20.15 -13.45 -7.30
C PHE A 10 -20.71 -12.45 -6.29
N PHE A 11 -21.49 -11.49 -6.76
CA PHE A 11 -22.19 -10.53 -5.89
C PHE A 11 -23.20 -11.24 -4.98
N ALA A 12 -23.92 -12.25 -5.47
CA ALA A 12 -24.82 -13.04 -4.65
C ALA A 12 -24.07 -13.81 -3.53
N GLN A 13 -22.90 -14.39 -3.84
CA GLN A 13 -22.05 -15.02 -2.82
C GLN A 13 -21.51 -14.00 -1.81
N LEU A 14 -21.14 -12.80 -2.26
CA LEU A 14 -20.75 -11.71 -1.37
C LEU A 14 -21.86 -11.34 -0.39
N LEU A 15 -23.09 -11.11 -0.88
CA LEU A 15 -24.24 -10.79 -0.03
C LEU A 15 -24.51 -11.90 0.99
N LYS A 16 -24.46 -13.16 0.55
CA LYS A 16 -24.60 -14.33 1.42
C LYS A 16 -23.54 -14.36 2.53
N GLY A 17 -22.28 -14.16 2.20
CA GLY A 17 -21.20 -14.12 3.20
C GLY A 17 -21.30 -12.91 4.15
N LEU A 18 -21.82 -11.79 3.66
CA LEU A 18 -22.07 -10.59 4.47
C LEU A 18 -23.36 -10.66 5.31
N ASP A 19 -24.17 -11.70 5.15
CA ASP A 19 -25.48 -11.83 5.78
C ASP A 19 -26.37 -10.60 5.47
N ILE A 20 -26.52 -10.32 4.17
CA ILE A 20 -27.35 -9.24 3.63
C ILE A 20 -28.33 -9.84 2.64
N GLU A 21 -29.62 -9.63 2.88
CA GLU A 21 -30.65 -9.99 1.91
C GLU A 21 -30.69 -8.98 0.77
N ALA A 22 -30.94 -9.44 -0.46
CA ALA A 22 -31.02 -8.55 -1.62
C ALA A 22 -32.12 -7.47 -1.48
N ALA A 23 -33.17 -7.76 -0.70
CA ALA A 23 -34.25 -6.83 -0.38
C ALA A 23 -33.82 -5.67 0.55
N ASP A 24 -32.74 -5.86 1.33
CA ASP A 24 -32.21 -4.83 2.24
C ASP A 24 -31.27 -3.85 1.54
N LEU A 25 -30.99 -4.07 0.25
CA LEU A 25 -30.20 -3.13 -0.54
C LEU A 25 -30.99 -1.83 -0.77
N PRO A 26 -30.32 -0.67 -0.70
CA PRO A 26 -30.94 0.64 -0.94
C PRO A 26 -31.42 0.85 -2.39
N GLY A 27 -31.27 -0.15 -3.26
CA GLY A 27 -31.67 -0.16 -4.66
C GLY A 27 -30.66 -0.92 -5.54
N PRO A 28 -30.85 -0.90 -6.87
CA PRO A 28 -29.93 -1.55 -7.80
C PRO A 28 -28.52 -0.98 -7.67
N ARG A 29 -27.51 -1.85 -7.62
CA ARG A 29 -26.09 -1.45 -7.50
C ARG A 29 -25.55 -0.78 -8.75
N GLU A 30 -26.18 -1.01 -9.90
CA GLU A 30 -25.88 -0.39 -11.18
C GLU A 30 -26.28 1.10 -11.20
N ASN A 31 -27.22 1.48 -10.32
CA ASN A 31 -27.63 2.86 -10.16
C ASN A 31 -26.64 3.62 -9.26
N ARG A 32 -25.86 4.53 -9.85
CA ARG A 32 -24.85 5.32 -9.14
C ARG A 32 -25.41 6.18 -8.00
N THR A 33 -26.70 6.51 -8.01
CA THR A 33 -27.30 7.28 -6.92
C THR A 33 -27.41 6.47 -5.61
N THR A 34 -27.39 5.13 -5.68
CA THR A 34 -27.44 4.25 -4.50
C THR A 34 -26.05 4.01 -3.89
N TRP A 35 -24.97 4.33 -4.62
CA TRP A 35 -23.59 4.03 -4.19
C TRP A 35 -23.19 4.63 -2.83
N PRO A 36 -23.58 5.86 -2.46
CA PRO A 36 -23.29 6.37 -1.11
C PRO A 36 -23.89 5.50 0.00
N ALA A 37 -25.14 5.05 -0.17
CA ALA A 37 -25.83 4.19 0.78
C ALA A 37 -25.23 2.77 0.81
N LEU A 38 -24.92 2.20 -0.36
CA LEU A 38 -24.23 0.90 -0.47
C LEU A 38 -22.86 0.93 0.21
N ARG A 39 -22.09 2.00 0.00
CA ARG A 39 -20.80 2.19 0.65
C ARG A 39 -20.94 2.21 2.17
N GLN A 40 -21.94 2.91 2.69
CA GLN A 40 -22.21 2.95 4.13
C GLN A 40 -22.60 1.56 4.65
N LEU A 41 -23.51 0.85 3.97
CA LEU A 41 -23.94 -0.50 4.34
C LEU A 41 -22.75 -1.46 4.41
N PHE A 42 -21.96 -1.56 3.34
CA PHE A 42 -20.80 -2.44 3.29
C PHE A 42 -19.72 -2.04 4.30
N THR A 43 -19.49 -0.74 4.51
CA THR A 43 -18.54 -0.26 5.53
C THR A 43 -18.96 -0.72 6.92
N THR A 44 -20.23 -0.55 7.27
CA THR A 44 -20.78 -0.99 8.56
C THR A 44 -20.66 -2.51 8.72
N ARG A 45 -21.01 -3.27 7.67
CA ARG A 45 -20.91 -4.72 7.69
C ARG A 45 -19.48 -5.20 7.84
N PHE A 46 -18.54 -4.76 7.00
CA PHE A 46 -17.14 -5.17 7.12
C PHE A 46 -16.49 -4.76 8.46
N LYS A 47 -16.94 -3.67 9.10
CA LYS A 47 -16.46 -3.28 10.44
C LYS A 47 -16.99 -4.17 11.58
N SER A 48 -18.01 -4.99 11.34
CA SER A 48 -18.64 -5.80 12.40
C SER A 48 -17.84 -7.06 12.79
N LYS A 49 -16.83 -7.44 11.99
CA LYS A 49 -15.94 -8.57 12.29
C LYS A 49 -14.50 -8.21 11.97
N SER A 50 -13.56 -8.95 12.57
CA SER A 50 -12.14 -8.88 12.24
C SER A 50 -11.87 -9.40 10.82
N ARG A 51 -10.69 -9.04 10.27
CA ARG A 51 -10.23 -9.57 8.97
C ARG A 51 -10.20 -11.11 8.97
N ALA A 52 -9.67 -11.72 10.04
CA ALA A 52 -9.56 -13.17 10.15
C ALA A 52 -10.91 -13.90 10.18
N GLU A 53 -11.96 -13.28 10.75
CA GLU A 53 -13.31 -13.84 10.68
C GLU A 53 -13.89 -13.73 9.27
N TRP A 54 -13.66 -12.61 8.58
CA TRP A 54 -14.09 -12.47 7.18
C TRP A 54 -13.35 -13.42 6.24
N GLU A 55 -12.05 -13.63 6.46
CA GLU A 55 -11.27 -14.64 5.74
C GLU A 55 -11.95 -16.00 5.85
N LYS A 56 -12.27 -16.47 7.07
CA LYS A 56 -12.97 -17.75 7.27
C LYS A 56 -14.34 -17.84 6.58
N ILE A 57 -15.05 -16.72 6.47
CA ILE A 57 -16.38 -16.68 5.83
C ILE A 57 -16.29 -16.75 4.31
N PHE A 58 -15.28 -16.08 3.74
CA PHE A 58 -15.13 -15.96 2.28
C PHE A 58 -14.14 -16.97 1.68
N ASP A 59 -13.38 -17.68 2.51
CA ASP A 59 -12.50 -18.77 2.08
C ASP A 59 -13.31 -19.83 1.33
N ASP A 60 -12.73 -20.34 0.24
CA ASP A 60 -13.39 -21.31 -0.66
C ASP A 60 -14.76 -20.87 -1.21
N THR A 61 -14.98 -19.55 -1.35
CA THR A 61 -16.18 -18.99 -1.99
C THR A 61 -15.87 -18.19 -3.25
N ASP A 62 -16.82 -18.16 -4.19
CA ASP A 62 -16.77 -17.33 -5.39
C ASP A 62 -17.18 -15.86 -5.12
N ALA A 63 -17.04 -15.35 -3.90
CA ALA A 63 -17.48 -13.99 -3.54
C ALA A 63 -16.59 -12.87 -4.11
N CYS A 64 -15.53 -13.20 -4.86
CA CYS A 64 -14.50 -12.26 -5.33
C CYS A 64 -14.07 -11.27 -4.22
N CYS A 65 -13.80 -11.81 -3.03
CA CYS A 65 -13.46 -11.05 -1.83
C CYS A 65 -12.17 -11.63 -1.23
N THR A 66 -11.17 -10.78 -0.97
CA THR A 66 -9.86 -11.21 -0.48
C THR A 66 -9.41 -10.39 0.75
N PRO A 67 -8.55 -10.94 1.62
CA PRO A 67 -7.91 -10.14 2.64
C PRO A 67 -6.96 -9.11 2.01
N VAL A 68 -6.79 -7.98 2.70
CA VAL A 68 -5.70 -7.04 2.41
C VAL A 68 -4.62 -7.31 3.43
N LEU A 69 -3.49 -7.84 2.95
CA LEU A 69 -2.34 -8.21 3.79
C LEU A 69 -1.30 -7.09 3.77
N THR A 70 -0.64 -6.91 4.90
CA THR A 70 0.58 -6.10 4.99
C THR A 70 1.76 -6.86 4.39
N GLN A 71 2.82 -6.15 4.04
CA GLN A 71 4.04 -6.75 3.50
C GLN A 71 4.64 -7.80 4.44
N VAL A 72 4.70 -7.49 5.73
CA VAL A 72 5.19 -8.42 6.78
C VAL A 72 4.34 -9.70 6.84
N GLU A 73 3.01 -9.58 6.70
CA GLU A 73 2.14 -10.75 6.65
C GLU A 73 2.35 -11.58 5.39
N LEU A 74 2.59 -10.94 4.24
CA LEU A 74 2.91 -11.66 3.01
C LEU A 74 4.21 -12.47 3.15
N GLU A 75 5.25 -11.86 3.71
CA GLU A 75 6.54 -12.51 3.97
C GLU A 75 6.41 -13.69 4.96
N ASN A 76 5.76 -13.46 6.11
CA ASN A 76 5.57 -14.49 7.14
C ASN A 76 4.72 -15.68 6.66
N ASN A 77 3.78 -15.43 5.75
CA ASN A 77 2.93 -16.48 5.18
C ASN A 77 3.56 -17.16 3.96
N GLY A 78 4.81 -16.82 3.61
CA GLY A 78 5.54 -17.46 2.52
C GLY A 78 5.02 -17.11 1.13
N TYR A 79 4.33 -15.98 0.97
CA TYR A 79 3.92 -15.49 -0.34
C TYR A 79 5.15 -15.10 -1.15
N ASP A 80 5.07 -15.35 -2.45
CA ASP A 80 6.10 -14.94 -3.41
C ASP A 80 6.16 -13.41 -3.52
N GLN A 81 7.29 -12.82 -3.09
CA GLN A 81 7.52 -11.37 -3.09
C GLN A 81 8.09 -10.84 -4.41
N ARG A 82 8.07 -11.66 -5.47
CA ARG A 82 8.63 -11.27 -6.77
C ARG A 82 7.81 -10.16 -7.43
N PRO A 83 8.47 -9.21 -8.13
CA PRO A 83 7.77 -8.26 -8.97
C PRO A 83 6.95 -8.96 -10.07
N ILE A 84 5.81 -8.36 -10.45
CA ILE A 84 4.91 -8.88 -11.52
C ILE A 84 5.65 -9.16 -12.84
N VAL A 85 6.73 -8.44 -13.10
CA VAL A 85 7.62 -8.67 -14.23
C VAL A 85 9.01 -9.00 -13.72
N THR A 86 9.58 -10.12 -14.18
CA THR A 86 10.97 -10.45 -13.88
C THR A 86 11.87 -9.58 -14.73
N LEU A 87 12.55 -8.63 -14.10
CA LEU A 87 13.59 -7.86 -14.76
C LEU A 87 14.79 -8.76 -15.03
N LYS A 88 15.45 -8.60 -16.19
CA LYS A 88 16.74 -9.25 -16.46
C LYS A 88 17.82 -8.70 -15.52
N ASP A 89 17.77 -7.38 -15.31
CA ASP A 89 18.62 -6.62 -14.40
C ASP A 89 17.77 -5.59 -13.66
N SER A 90 18.04 -5.35 -12.38
CA SER A 90 17.34 -4.35 -11.58
C SER A 90 18.32 -3.29 -11.09
N PRO A 91 18.13 -2.00 -11.43
CA PRO A 91 18.95 -0.92 -10.85
C PRO A 91 18.65 -0.71 -9.35
N SER A 92 17.64 -1.40 -8.80
CA SER A 92 17.26 -1.29 -7.39
C SER A 92 18.17 -2.13 -6.50
N LYS A 93 18.53 -1.55 -5.35
CA LYS A 93 19.24 -2.27 -4.29
C LYS A 93 18.41 -3.44 -3.78
N ALA A 94 19.06 -4.54 -3.44
CA ALA A 94 18.40 -5.67 -2.76
C ALA A 94 17.74 -5.22 -1.44
N ILE A 95 16.60 -5.83 -1.11
CA ILE A 95 15.85 -5.53 0.12
C ILE A 95 16.53 -6.15 1.35
N SER A 96 17.23 -7.26 1.17
CA SER A 96 18.00 -7.94 2.21
C SER A 96 19.48 -7.55 2.16
N GLU A 97 20.11 -7.37 3.33
CA GLU A 97 21.56 -7.18 3.42
C GLU A 97 22.30 -8.45 3.00
N ALA A 98 23.09 -8.39 1.93
CA ALA A 98 24.04 -9.43 1.55
C ALA A 98 25.01 -8.92 0.47
N GLU A 99 26.11 -9.66 0.26
CA GLU A 99 27.04 -9.43 -0.85
C GLU A 99 26.36 -9.60 -2.23
N ALA A 100 26.84 -8.85 -3.22
CA ALA A 100 26.02 -8.40 -4.35
C ALA A 100 25.83 -9.34 -5.55
N ASP A 101 26.57 -10.45 -5.70
CA ASP A 101 26.86 -10.94 -7.07
C ASP A 101 26.12 -12.21 -7.55
N THR A 102 25.27 -12.83 -6.73
CA THR A 102 24.63 -14.13 -7.11
C THR A 102 23.11 -14.20 -6.92
N ARG A 103 22.43 -13.07 -6.66
CA ARG A 103 20.98 -13.07 -6.39
C ARG A 103 20.15 -13.03 -7.68
N PRO A 104 18.99 -13.71 -7.71
CA PRO A 104 18.01 -13.52 -8.78
C PRO A 104 17.60 -12.05 -8.88
N ALA A 105 17.43 -11.54 -10.11
CA ALA A 105 17.12 -10.12 -10.34
C ALA A 105 15.82 -9.63 -9.67
N HIS A 106 14.90 -10.54 -9.31
CA HIS A 106 13.68 -10.22 -8.57
C HIS A 106 13.91 -9.88 -7.09
N GLU A 107 15.07 -10.22 -6.53
CA GLU A 107 15.47 -9.91 -5.15
C GLU A 107 16.28 -8.59 -5.05
N GLY A 108 16.59 -7.96 -6.19
CA GLY A 108 17.43 -6.77 -6.31
C GLY A 108 18.94 -7.07 -6.39
N GLN A 109 19.75 -6.04 -6.68
CA GLN A 109 21.21 -6.15 -6.89
C GLN A 109 21.99 -5.30 -5.86
N GLY A 110 23.30 -5.52 -5.70
CA GLY A 110 24.13 -4.71 -4.78
C GLY A 110 24.12 -5.16 -3.31
N ILE A 111 24.70 -4.36 -2.41
CA ILE A 111 25.01 -4.69 -1.00
C ILE A 111 23.75 -4.86 -0.09
N GLY A 112 22.55 -4.62 -0.62
CA GLY A 112 21.32 -4.61 0.17
C GLY A 112 21.08 -3.29 0.93
N VAL A 113 19.99 -3.23 1.70
CA VAL A 113 19.66 -2.10 2.58
C VAL A 113 19.68 -2.51 4.04
N GLU A 114 20.21 -1.62 4.89
CA GLU A 114 20.35 -1.86 6.33
C GLU A 114 19.01 -2.16 7.01
N GLY A 115 19.00 -3.20 7.85
CA GLY A 115 17.81 -3.61 8.62
C GLY A 115 16.95 -4.70 7.99
N SER A 116 17.23 -5.12 6.75
CA SER A 116 16.58 -6.25 6.04
C SER A 116 15.04 -6.24 6.06
N GLY A 117 14.40 -5.79 4.98
CA GLY A 117 12.94 -5.85 4.83
C GLY A 117 12.27 -4.49 4.68
N TRP A 118 10.95 -4.47 4.81
CA TRP A 118 10.12 -3.27 4.68
C TRP A 118 9.69 -2.73 6.04
N GLU A 119 10.29 -1.61 6.47
CA GLU A 119 9.77 -0.87 7.62
C GLU A 119 8.75 0.18 7.15
N SER A 120 7.46 -0.12 7.32
CA SER A 120 6.41 0.85 7.02
C SER A 120 6.27 1.84 8.18
N LYS A 121 7.03 2.95 8.14
CA LYS A 121 6.77 4.11 9.00
C LYS A 121 5.95 5.12 8.20
N GLY A 122 4.74 5.43 8.70
CA GLY A 122 3.93 6.49 8.10
C GLY A 122 4.68 7.81 8.14
N LEU A 123 5.05 8.34 6.98
CA LEU A 123 5.66 9.67 6.87
C LEU A 123 4.54 10.71 6.81
N ALA A 124 4.53 11.64 7.77
CA ALA A 124 3.77 12.86 7.62
C ALA A 124 4.53 13.83 6.69
N PRO A 125 3.83 14.73 5.98
CA PRO A 125 4.48 15.78 5.22
C PRO A 125 5.52 16.53 6.09
N GLY A 126 6.75 16.63 5.59
CA GLY A 126 7.86 17.30 6.28
C GLY A 126 8.75 16.40 7.16
N ILE A 127 8.40 15.13 7.39
CA ILE A 127 9.27 14.20 8.14
C ILE A 127 10.45 13.75 7.28
N GLY A 128 11.67 13.86 7.82
CA GLY A 128 12.90 13.34 7.19
C GLY A 128 13.47 14.19 6.05
N GLY A 129 12.75 15.24 5.61
CA GLY A 129 13.14 16.05 4.46
C GLY A 129 14.46 16.77 4.65
N GLU A 130 14.68 17.39 5.82
CA GLU A 130 15.93 18.12 6.09
C GLU A 130 17.14 17.18 6.16
N GLU A 131 17.00 16.01 6.78
CA GLU A 131 18.06 15.00 6.88
C GLU A 131 18.40 14.40 5.51
N VAL A 132 17.39 14.12 4.68
CA VAL A 132 17.60 13.63 3.31
C VAL A 132 18.31 14.69 2.46
N LEU A 133 17.92 15.96 2.55
CA LEU A 133 18.59 17.06 1.84
C LEU A 133 20.04 17.26 2.31
N ALA A 134 20.31 17.11 3.60
CA ALA A 134 21.66 17.15 4.14
C ALA A 134 22.50 15.97 3.62
N ARG A 135 21.95 14.75 3.63
CA ARG A 135 22.66 13.54 3.19
C ARG A 135 22.95 13.52 1.69
N TRP A 136 21.98 13.90 0.86
CA TRP A 136 22.10 13.78 -0.60
C TRP A 136 22.78 15.00 -1.23
N MET A 137 22.50 16.20 -0.71
CA MET A 137 22.91 17.45 -1.34
C MET A 137 23.88 18.26 -0.49
N GLY A 138 24.12 17.88 0.78
CA GLY A 138 24.88 18.70 1.74
C GLY A 138 24.14 19.99 2.14
N TRP A 139 22.83 20.06 1.90
CA TRP A 139 22.05 21.28 2.12
C TRP A 139 21.59 21.38 3.58
N LYS A 140 21.63 22.61 4.11
CA LYS A 140 21.16 22.95 5.44
C LYS A 140 20.17 24.10 5.36
N ARG A 141 19.12 24.02 6.17
CA ARG A 141 18.18 25.12 6.36
C ARG A 141 18.91 26.36 6.86
N GLY A 142 18.53 27.53 6.37
CA GLY A 142 19.19 28.81 6.65
C GLY A 142 20.47 29.07 5.85
N ARG A 143 20.98 28.09 5.09
CA ARG A 143 22.13 28.28 4.18
C ARG A 143 21.75 28.14 2.72
N GLN A 144 21.10 27.03 2.34
CA GLN A 144 20.69 26.79 0.95
C GLN A 144 19.19 27.01 0.74
N TYR A 145 18.38 26.80 1.77
CA TYR A 145 16.93 26.94 1.69
C TYR A 145 16.32 27.35 3.03
N ASP A 146 15.05 27.78 3.00
CA ASP A 146 14.19 27.94 4.17
C ASP A 146 12.79 27.38 3.87
N LEU A 147 11.95 27.26 4.91
CA LEU A 147 10.56 26.84 4.80
C LEU A 147 9.63 28.05 4.88
N VAL A 148 8.84 28.27 3.83
CA VAL A 148 7.82 29.33 3.75
C VAL A 148 6.50 28.65 3.38
N ASP A 149 5.49 28.80 4.24
CA ASP A 149 4.15 28.22 4.06
C ASP A 149 4.15 26.71 3.79
N GLY A 150 5.07 25.97 4.43
CA GLY A 150 5.24 24.53 4.24
C GLY A 150 5.95 24.13 2.95
N GLY A 151 6.34 25.09 2.10
CA GLY A 151 7.14 24.88 0.91
C GLY A 151 8.63 25.19 1.13
N LEU A 152 9.50 24.46 0.44
CA LEU A 152 10.93 24.74 0.44
C LEU A 152 11.24 25.87 -0.54
N VAL A 153 11.84 26.96 -0.02
CA VAL A 153 12.27 28.11 -0.81
C VAL A 153 13.79 28.18 -0.80
N ARG A 154 14.40 28.18 -1.98
CA ARG A 154 15.85 28.35 -2.13
C ARG A 154 16.26 29.75 -1.70
N LEU A 155 17.23 29.84 -0.79
CA LEU A 155 17.84 31.11 -0.42
C LEU A 155 18.74 31.56 -1.58
N LYS A 156 18.53 32.78 -2.08
CA LYS A 156 19.47 33.39 -3.02
C LYS A 156 20.79 33.59 -2.27
N ALA A 157 21.82 32.83 -2.64
CA ALA A 157 23.17 33.13 -2.19
C ALA A 157 23.47 34.56 -2.65
N GLY A 158 23.76 35.45 -1.70
CA GLY A 158 24.37 36.74 -2.03
C GLY A 158 25.69 36.47 -2.72
N SER A 159 25.69 36.45 -4.04
CA SER A 159 26.90 36.50 -4.84
C SER A 159 27.54 37.85 -4.56
N LYS A 160 28.51 37.88 -3.64
CA LYS A 160 29.49 38.96 -3.60
C LYS A 160 30.48 38.66 -4.73
N LEU A 161 30.15 39.14 -5.92
CA LEU A 161 31.13 39.61 -6.90
C LEU A 161 31.27 41.11 -6.68
#